data_AF-A0A2R6GV05-F1
#
_entry.id   AF-A0A2R6GV05-F1
#
_cell.length_a   1.000
_cell.length_b   1.000
_cell.length_c   1.000
_cell.angle_alpha   90.00
_cell.angle_beta   90.00
_cell.angle_gamma   90.00
#
_symmetry.space_group_name_H-M   'P 1'
#
loop_
_entity.id
_entity.type
_entity.pdbx_description
1 polymer ?
#
loop_
_entity_poly.entity_id
_entity_poly.type
_entity_poly.pdbx_seq_one_letter_code
_entity_poly.pdbx_strand_id
1 'polypeptide(L)' 'MNPQPPTGFLELEAAYTDLALEALASVTEGGLSPEGIGIATIDVETETFGKLSDDEKEQHLEAAGLLADPEAEDEDADEE' A
#
# COMPACT_ATOMS: atom_id res chain seq x y z
N MET A 1 -5.92 -16.71 -24.52
CA MET A 1 -5.51 -15.33 -24.23
C MET A 1 -6.50 -14.76 -23.24
N ASN A 2 -6.10 -14.57 -21.99
CA ASN A 2 -6.90 -13.78 -21.05
C ASN A 2 -6.76 -12.32 -21.49
N PRO A 3 -7.86 -11.58 -21.73
CA PRO A 3 -7.76 -10.16 -22.05
C PRO A 3 -7.07 -9.46 -20.88
N GLN A 4 -6.00 -8.72 -21.17
CA GLN A 4 -5.42 -7.82 -20.18
C GLN A 4 -6.47 -6.75 -19.86
N PRO A 5 -6.75 -6.46 -18.58
CA PRO A 5 -7.67 -5.39 -18.23
C PRO A 5 -7.19 -4.06 -18.83
N PRO A 6 -8.12 -3.15 -19.17
CA PRO A 6 -7.76 -1.85 -19.74
C PRO A 6 -6.82 -1.11 -18.77
N THR A 7 -5.67 -0.66 -19.27
CA THR A 7 -4.62 0.00 -18.47
C THR A 7 -5.12 1.23 -17.71
N GLY A 8 -6.18 1.90 -18.18
CA GLY A 8 -6.77 3.04 -17.49
C GLY A 8 -7.48 2.70 -16.16
N PHE A 9 -7.87 1.44 -15.94
CA PHE A 9 -8.46 1.02 -14.66
C PHE A 9 -7.38 0.73 -13.60
N LEU A 10 -6.26 0.13 -14.01
CA LEU A 10 -5.11 -0.11 -13.14
C LEU A 10 -4.45 1.20 -12.66
N GLU A 11 -4.41 2.22 -13.51
CA GLU A 11 -3.86 3.53 -13.16
C GLU A 11 -4.71 4.27 -12.12
N LEU A 12 -6.03 4.02 -12.11
CA LEU A 12 -6.94 4.56 -11.11
C LEU A 12 -6.83 3.79 -9.78
N GLU A 13 -6.72 2.46 -9.81
CA GLU A 13 -6.48 1.66 -8.60
C GLU A 13 -5.17 2.01 -7.90
N ALA A 14 -4.09 2.22 -8.67
CA ALA A 14 -2.81 2.66 -8.12
C ALA A 14 -2.94 4.01 -7.41
N ALA A 15 -3.61 4.98 -8.04
CA ALA A 15 -3.84 6.30 -7.43
C ALA A 15 -4.68 6.25 -6.14
N TYR A 16 -5.67 5.35 -6.04
CA TYR A 16 -6.42 5.16 -4.79
C TYR A 16 -5.59 4.50 -3.70
N THR A 17 -4.72 3.56 -4.08
CA THR A 17 -3.82 2.87 -3.16
C THR A 17 -2.82 3.85 -2.56
N ASP A 18 -2.20 4.69 -3.40
CA ASP A 18 -1.24 5.70 -2.96
C ASP A 18 -1.89 6.73 -2.02
N LEU A 19 -3.10 7.20 -2.36
CA LEU A 19 -3.85 8.12 -1.50
C LEU A 19 -4.18 7.51 -0.13
N ALA A 20 -4.57 6.24 -0.10
CA ALA A 20 -4.84 5.54 1.15
C ALA A 20 -3.57 5.35 1.99
N LEU A 21 -2.44 5.05 1.34
CA LEU A 21 -1.12 4.95 1.97
C LEU A 21 -0.68 6.29 2.57
N GLU A 22 -0.84 7.39 1.84
CA GLU A 22 -0.55 8.74 2.35
C GLU A 22 -1.41 9.10 3.57
N ALA A 23 -2.69 8.74 3.55
CA ALA A 23 -3.58 8.97 4.69
C ALA A 23 -3.17 8.16 5.92
N LEU A 24 -2.70 6.92 5.73
CA LEU A 24 -2.21 6.08 6.81
C LEU A 24 -0.87 6.61 7.36
N ALA A 25 0.06 6.98 6.48
CA ALA A 25 1.32 7.60 6.88
C ALA A 25 1.11 8.95 7.59
N SER A 26 0.03 9.68 7.29
CA SER A 26 -0.29 10.94 7.99
C SER A 26 -0.59 10.75 9.49
N VAL A 27 -0.92 9.54 9.94
CA VAL A 27 -1.22 9.25 11.35
C VAL A 27 -0.17 8.35 12.00
N THR A 28 0.86 7.96 11.27
CA THR A 28 1.96 7.11 11.72
C THR A 28 3.28 7.88 11.59
N GLU A 29 4.02 8.00 12.67
CA GLU A 29 5.35 8.62 12.66
C GLU A 29 6.38 7.55 12.26
N GLY A 30 7.37 7.88 11.42
CA GLY A 30 8.43 6.94 11.01
C GLY A 30 8.20 6.17 9.70
N GLY A 31 7.07 6.36 9.02
CA GLY A 31 6.77 5.72 7.73
C GLY A 31 5.98 4.42 7.89
N LEU A 32 5.86 3.64 6.82
CA LEU A 32 5.08 2.40 6.78
C LEU A 32 5.95 1.21 6.37
N SER A 33 5.73 0.08 7.02
CA SER A 33 6.35 -1.19 6.64
C SER A 33 5.37 -2.06 5.82
N PRO A 34 5.83 -2.73 4.75
CA PRO A 34 4.96 -3.56 3.91
C PRO A 34 4.36 -4.75 4.68
N GLU A 35 5.05 -5.21 5.72
CA GLU A 35 4.60 -6.31 6.61
C GLU A 35 3.57 -5.83 7.65
N GLY A 36 3.68 -4.57 8.08
CA GLY A 36 2.78 -3.94 9.07
C GLY A 36 1.45 -3.44 8.48
N ILE A 37 1.34 -3.36 7.15
CA ILE A 37 0.13 -2.86 6.48
C ILE A 37 -0.52 -3.94 5.60
N GLY A 38 -1.86 -3.97 5.65
CA GLY A 38 -2.68 -4.83 4.80
C GLY A 38 -3.50 -4.00 3.82
N ILE A 39 -3.24 -4.14 2.51
CA ILE A 39 -4.02 -3.49 1.45
C ILE A 39 -4.76 -4.53 0.64
N ALA A 40 -6.04 -4.29 0.45
CA ALA A 40 -6.89 -5.08 -0.44
C ALA A 40 -7.92 -4.19 -1.14
N THR A 41 -8.20 -4.51 -2.39
CA THR A 41 -9.23 -3.86 -3.19
C THR A 41 -10.35 -4.87 -3.49
N ILE A 42 -11.56 -4.35 -3.65
CA ILE A 42 -12.70 -5.13 -4.12
C ILE A 42 -13.20 -4.43 -5.36
N ASP A 43 -13.14 -5.12 -6.50
CA ASP A 43 -13.71 -4.60 -7.72
C ASP A 43 -15.24 -4.65 -7.63
N VAL A 44 -15.88 -3.50 -7.82
CA VAL A 44 -17.34 -3.37 -7.66
C VAL A 44 -18.11 -3.96 -8.83
N GLU A 45 -17.48 -4.12 -10.00
CA GLU A 45 -18.13 -4.68 -11.19
C GLU A 45 -18.08 -6.21 -11.23
N THR A 46 -16.98 -6.79 -10.78
CA THR A 46 -16.73 -8.24 -10.80
C THR A 46 -16.82 -8.89 -9.42
N GLU A 47 -17.04 -8.10 -8.36
CA GLU A 47 -17.07 -8.55 -6.96
C GLU A 47 -15.80 -9.33 -6.56
N THR A 48 -14.68 -9.05 -7.24
CA THR A 48 -13.42 -9.77 -7.06
C THR A 48 -12.57 -9.10 -5.99
N PHE A 49 -12.11 -9.89 -5.03
CA PHE A 49 -11.17 -9.46 -4.00
C PHE A 49 -9.72 -9.60 -4.50
N GLY A 50 -9.01 -8.49 -4.56
CA GLY A 50 -7.58 -8.42 -4.80
C GLY A 50 -6.85 -8.03 -3.52
N LYS A 51 -5.78 -8.74 -3.17
CA LYS A 51 -4.88 -8.34 -2.10
C LYS A 51 -3.51 -8.06 -2.69
N LEU A 52 -2.92 -6.94 -2.31
CA LEU A 52 -1.55 -6.63 -2.71
C LEU A 52 -0.58 -7.53 -1.93
N SER A 53 0.37 -8.10 -2.67
CA SER A 53 1.53 -8.78 -2.10
C SER A 53 2.46 -7.80 -1.39
N ASP A 54 3.37 -8.33 -0.58
CA ASP A 54 4.33 -7.50 0.16
C ASP A 54 5.29 -6.78 -0.82
N ASP A 55 5.70 -7.45 -1.91
CA ASP A 55 6.50 -6.85 -2.99
C ASP A 55 5.78 -5.69 -3.70
N GLU A 56 4.46 -5.80 -3.92
CA GLU A 56 3.67 -4.72 -4.51
C GLU A 56 3.54 -3.55 -3.54
N LYS A 57 3.29 -3.84 -2.25
CA LYS A 57 3.22 -2.81 -1.21
C LYS A 57 4.55 -2.05 -1.08
N GLU A 58 5.68 -2.74 -1.10
CA GLU A 58 7.00 -2.11 -1.07
C GLU A 58 7.18 -1.13 -2.22
N GLN A 59 6.86 -1.54 -3.46
CA GLN A 59 6.96 -0.65 -4.63
C GLN A 59 6.07 0.59 -4.51
N HIS A 60 4.84 0.45 -4.00
CA HIS A 60 3.96 1.59 -3.76
C HIS A 60 4.51 2.53 -2.67
N LEU A 61 5.01 1.96 -1.57
CA LEU A 61 5.60 2.73 -0.46
C LEU A 61 6.87 3.47 -0.89
N GLU A 62 7.76 2.83 -1.66
CA GLU A 62 8.96 3.46 -2.22
C GLU A 62 8.58 4.58 -3.19
N ALA A 63 7.64 4.33 -4.10
CA ALA A 63 7.20 5.31 -5.09
C ALA A 63 6.57 6.56 -4.42
N ALA A 64 5.84 6.35 -3.32
CA ALA A 64 5.24 7.42 -2.52
C ALA A 64 6.23 8.08 -1.53
N GLY A 65 7.43 7.54 -1.35
CA GLY A 65 8.41 8.02 -0.36
C GLY A 65 7.95 7.81 1.08
N LEU A 66 7.12 6.79 1.32
CA LEU A 66 6.50 6.47 2.62
C LEU A 66 7.11 5.22 3.27
N LEU A 67 8.00 4.51 2.58
CA LEU A 67 8.64 3.32 3.13
C LEU A 67 9.44 3.68 4.38
N ALA A 68 9.14 3.01 5.49
CA ALA A 68 9.90 3.14 6.73
C ALA A 68 11.36 2.72 6.49
N ASP A 69 12.29 3.49 7.01
CA ASP A 69 13.70 3.15 6.93
C ASP A 69 13.99 2.02 7.94
N PRO A 70 14.53 0.86 7.52
CA PRO A 70 14.77 -0.26 8.42
C PRO A 70 15.86 0.02 9.48
N GLU A 71 16.65 1.10 9.31
CA GLU A 71 17.63 1.58 10.28
C GLU A 71 17.11 2.77 11.11
N ALA A 72 15.95 3.35 10.79
CA ALA A 72 15.25 4.26 11.68
C ALA A 72 14.67 3.44 12.83
N GLU A 73 15.32 3.53 14.00
CA GLU A 73 14.85 2.88 15.21
C GLU A 73 13.39 3.28 15.46
N ASP A 74 12.52 2.27 15.52
CA ASP A 74 11.12 2.38 15.91
C ASP A 74 11.11 2.86 17.38
N GLU A 75 11.01 4.18 17.57
CA GLU A 75 10.97 4.80 18.91
C GLU A 75 9.64 4.51 19.64
N ASP A 76 8.71 3.76 19.02
CA ASP A 76 7.39 3.39 19.55
C ASP A 76 7.29 1.91 19.96
N ALA A 77 8.38 1.32 20.47
CA ALA A 77 8.33 0.06 21.21
C ALA A 77 7.82 0.29 22.65
N ASP A 78 6.49 0.45 22.76
CA ASP A 78 5.60 0.23 23.91
C ASP A 78 6.31 -0.18 25.24
N GLU A 79 6.51 0.78 26.14
CA GLU A 79 6.79 0.55 27.56
C GLU A 79 5.48 0.11 28.27
N GLU A 80 5.29 -1.20 28.47
CA GLU A 80 4.36 -1.75 29.48
C GLU A 80 5.07 -2.73 30.44
#